data_AF-A0A9X3IVE2-F1
#
_entry.id   AF-A0A9X3IVE2-F1
#
_cell.length_a   1.000
_cell.length_b   1.000
_cell.length_c   1.000
_cell.angle_alpha   90.00
_cell.angle_beta   90.00
_cell.angle_gamma   90.00
#
_symmetry.space_group_name_H-M   'P 1'
#
loop_
_entity.id
_entity.type
_entity.pdbx_description
1 polymer ?
#
loop_
_entity_poly.entity_id
_entity_poly.type
_entity_poly.pdbx_seq_one_letter_code
_entity_poly.pdbx_strand_id
1 'polypeptide(L)'
;MAALLGCASVQPTRARRDVGEIVETRVGLADVVPEKQDAESRARVRDRVAELTAEPLTQERALQVAMLNNRELRAVLEELGVAQAKLVQAGLLENPVIAGDLVDSTRGYGLGGGLSLTQSLLSAFLIPAKRRLAQARLNHAIVTVGQAALILARDVKVAFVRTQAAEQMLELYRGRAQAAEVAHELAQRQLDAGNINPLDQQLFAAALDRARIELADAELAALVEREALTRLLGLWERTSPGSSRARSRTPCQTRPSSAGWSSKGSPTDSISPRRAWR
;
A
#
# COMPACT_ATOMS: atom_id res chain seq x y z
N MET A 1 8.35 -35.61 37.92
CA MET A 1 7.91 -34.23 37.68
C MET A 1 8.97 -33.54 36.82
N ALA A 2 8.92 -33.78 35.51
CA ALA A 2 9.89 -33.21 34.57
C ALA A 2 9.48 -31.75 34.29
N ALA A 3 10.30 -30.81 34.75
CA ALA A 3 10.13 -29.41 34.44
C ALA A 3 10.41 -29.20 32.95
N LEU A 4 9.35 -28.94 32.17
CA LEU A 4 9.47 -28.37 30.83
C LEU A 4 10.08 -26.98 30.99
N LEU A 5 11.41 -26.88 30.83
CA LEU A 5 12.12 -25.62 30.68
C LEU A 5 11.51 -24.92 29.46
N GLY A 6 10.69 -23.90 29.71
CA GLY A 6 10.01 -23.14 28.68
C GLY A 6 10.99 -22.60 27.66
N CYS A 7 10.65 -22.74 26.37
CA CYS A 7 11.39 -22.13 25.29
C CYS A 7 11.48 -20.62 25.54
N ALA A 8 12.65 -20.13 25.94
CA ALA A 8 12.93 -18.70 25.97
C ALA A 8 12.85 -18.20 24.53
N SER A 9 11.75 -17.51 24.19
CA SER A 9 11.58 -16.94 22.86
C SER A 9 12.69 -15.92 22.63
N VAL A 10 13.56 -16.18 21.66
CA VAL A 10 14.60 -15.23 21.24
C VAL A 10 13.90 -14.07 20.53
N GLN A 11 13.69 -12.98 21.25
CA GLN A 11 13.13 -11.76 20.66
C GLN A 11 14.27 -10.93 20.04
N PRO A 12 14.17 -10.51 18.76
CA PRO A 12 15.22 -9.75 18.08
C PRO A 12 15.21 -8.25 18.46
N THR A 13 15.14 -7.94 19.76
CA THR A 13 15.00 -6.56 20.26
C THR A 13 16.23 -5.70 19.99
N ARG A 14 17.44 -6.26 20.00
CA ARG A 14 18.67 -5.49 19.73
C ARG A 14 18.74 -5.01 18.28
N ALA A 15 18.61 -5.92 17.32
CA ALA A 15 18.70 -5.58 15.91
C ALA A 15 17.62 -4.56 15.48
N ARG A 16 16.41 -4.65 16.06
CA ARG A 16 15.35 -3.66 15.82
C ARG A 16 15.66 -2.28 16.39
N ARG A 17 16.29 -2.21 17.57
CA ARG A 17 16.79 -0.94 18.13
C ARG A 17 17.87 -0.33 17.24
N ASP A 18 18.81 -1.13 16.74
CA ASP A 18 19.87 -0.64 15.83
C ASP A 18 19.26 -0.03 14.55
N VAL A 19 18.22 -0.66 13.98
CA VAL A 19 17.47 -0.08 12.85
C VAL A 19 16.70 1.19 13.27
N GLY A 20 16.06 1.18 14.45
CA GLY A 20 15.36 2.34 15.00
C GLY A 20 16.27 3.56 15.10
N GLU A 21 17.50 3.38 15.59
CA GLU A 21 18.51 4.45 15.70
C GLU A 21 18.93 4.99 14.32
N ILE A 22 19.10 4.12 13.32
CA ILE A 22 19.38 4.55 11.94
C ILE A 22 18.22 5.38 11.38
N VAL A 23 16.98 4.94 11.59
CA VAL A 23 15.78 5.64 11.13
C VAL A 23 15.65 6.97 11.85
N GLU A 24 15.83 7.02 13.15
CA GLU A 24 15.76 8.26 13.93
C GLU A 24 16.83 9.27 13.46
N THR A 25 18.08 8.82 13.32
CA THR A 25 19.21 9.68 12.89
C THR A 25 19.03 10.24 11.48
N ARG A 26 18.44 9.46 10.56
CA ARG A 26 18.39 9.81 9.13
C ARG A 26 17.04 10.39 8.68
N VAL A 27 15.95 9.94 9.30
CA VAL A 27 14.56 10.32 8.98
C VAL A 27 14.01 11.34 9.97
N GLY A 28 14.55 11.40 11.19
CA GLY A 28 14.11 12.32 12.25
C GLY A 28 12.87 11.84 13.00
N LEU A 29 12.54 10.55 12.93
CA LEU A 29 11.38 9.97 13.59
C LEU A 29 11.79 8.90 14.60
N ALA A 30 11.42 9.12 15.86
CA ALA A 30 11.53 8.14 16.94
C ALA A 30 10.31 7.21 16.97
N ASP A 31 10.45 6.04 17.61
CA ASP A 31 9.37 5.09 17.92
C ASP A 31 8.55 4.54 16.73
N VAL A 32 9.09 4.63 15.51
CA VAL A 32 8.42 4.13 14.30
C VAL A 32 8.70 2.66 13.99
N VAL A 33 9.66 2.04 14.68
CA VAL A 33 9.98 0.60 14.57
C VAL A 33 9.61 -0.11 15.87
N PRO A 34 8.52 -0.90 15.89
CA PRO A 34 8.11 -1.62 17.09
C PRO A 34 9.17 -2.65 17.52
N GLU A 35 9.64 -2.54 18.77
CA GLU A 35 10.60 -3.49 19.34
C GLU A 35 10.07 -4.93 19.37
N LYS A 36 8.75 -5.08 19.54
CA LYS A 36 8.03 -6.36 19.63
C LYS A 36 6.92 -6.46 18.59
N GLN A 37 6.53 -7.69 18.28
CA GLN A 37 5.49 -8.02 17.29
C GLN A 37 4.39 -8.93 17.84
N ASP A 38 4.18 -8.87 19.15
CA ASP A 38 3.03 -9.52 19.78
C ASP A 38 1.69 -8.86 19.37
N ALA A 39 0.59 -9.48 19.77
CA ALA A 39 -0.75 -8.98 19.49
C ALA A 39 -0.99 -7.58 20.10
N GLU A 40 -0.44 -7.33 21.28
CA GLU A 40 -0.55 -6.05 21.97
C GLU A 40 0.17 -4.91 21.25
N SER A 41 1.41 -5.15 20.79
CA SER A 41 2.19 -4.15 20.06
C SER A 41 1.53 -3.81 18.73
N ARG A 42 0.91 -4.79 18.07
CA ARG A 42 0.08 -4.55 16.88
C ARG A 42 -1.19 -3.75 17.19
N ALA A 43 -1.79 -3.92 18.37
CA ALA A 43 -2.91 -3.10 18.81
C ALA A 43 -2.47 -1.65 19.06
N ARG A 44 -1.40 -1.45 19.83
CA ARG A 44 -0.80 -0.13 20.08
C ARG A 44 -0.48 0.64 18.79
N VAL A 45 0.10 -0.05 17.81
CA VAL A 45 0.36 0.55 16.48
C VAL A 45 -0.94 0.95 15.77
N ARG A 46 -1.99 0.13 15.81
CA ARG A 46 -3.28 0.49 15.21
C ARG A 46 -3.92 1.71 15.88
N ASP A 47 -3.86 1.77 17.21
CA ASP A 47 -4.42 2.88 17.99
C ASP A 47 -3.66 4.18 17.69
N ARG A 48 -2.32 4.11 17.64
CA ARG A 48 -1.48 5.25 17.26
C ARG A 48 -1.75 5.74 15.84
N VAL A 49 -1.92 4.81 14.89
CA VAL A 49 -2.28 5.18 13.51
C VAL A 49 -3.66 5.85 13.48
N ALA A 50 -4.64 5.34 14.24
CA ALA A 50 -5.97 5.94 14.31
C ALA A 50 -5.92 7.37 14.86
N GLU A 51 -5.16 7.60 15.94
CA GLU A 51 -4.91 8.92 16.52
C GLU A 51 -4.27 9.88 15.50
N LEU A 52 -3.21 9.46 14.81
CA LEU A 52 -2.51 10.27 13.82
C LEU A 52 -3.39 10.63 12.61
N THR A 53 -4.38 9.81 12.29
CA THR A 53 -5.33 10.03 11.19
C THR A 53 -6.62 10.76 11.60
N ALA A 54 -6.82 11.04 12.90
CA ALA A 54 -8.02 11.71 13.38
C ALA A 54 -8.06 13.21 13.02
N GLU A 55 -6.89 13.81 12.86
CA GLU A 55 -6.70 15.20 12.47
C GLU A 55 -6.17 15.31 11.02
N PRO A 56 -6.23 16.51 10.40
CA PRO A 56 -5.61 16.73 9.10
C PRO A 56 -4.16 16.25 9.05
N LEU A 57 -3.84 15.49 8.00
CA LEU A 57 -2.56 14.83 7.86
C LEU A 57 -1.46 15.85 7.50
N THR A 58 -0.50 16.06 8.40
CA THR A 58 0.74 16.78 8.09
C THR A 58 1.75 15.83 7.44
N GLN A 59 2.77 16.36 6.75
CA GLN A 59 3.81 15.54 6.13
C GLN A 59 4.51 14.62 7.13
N GLU A 60 4.78 15.12 8.35
CA GLU A 60 5.40 14.35 9.42
C GLU A 60 4.48 13.23 9.93
N ARG A 61 3.18 13.52 10.10
CA ARG A 61 2.19 12.50 10.49
C ARG A 61 2.00 11.44 9.40
N ALA A 62 2.00 11.85 8.13
CA ALA A 62 1.99 10.93 6.98
C ALA A 62 3.16 9.95 7.06
N LEU A 63 4.34 10.48 7.34
CA LEU A 63 5.56 9.70 7.45
C LEU A 63 5.51 8.72 8.64
N GLN A 64 5.05 9.17 9.80
CA GLN A 64 4.85 8.29 10.97
C GLN A 64 3.86 7.16 10.66
N VAL A 65 2.70 7.48 10.06
CA VAL A 65 1.70 6.48 9.67
C VAL A 65 2.28 5.49 8.67
N ALA A 66 3.02 5.96 7.65
CA ALA A 66 3.65 5.08 6.68
C ALA A 66 4.63 4.10 7.33
N MET A 67 5.54 4.59 8.16
CA MET A 67 6.53 3.72 8.82
C MET A 67 5.87 2.66 9.72
N LEU A 68 4.81 3.04 10.42
CA LEU A 68 4.09 2.14 11.33
C LEU A 68 3.21 1.12 10.61
N ASN A 69 2.61 1.50 9.48
CA ASN A 69 1.52 0.74 8.85
C ASN A 69 1.85 0.13 7.47
N ASN A 70 2.99 0.48 6.87
CA ASN A 70 3.37 -0.03 5.55
C ASN A 70 3.71 -1.54 5.60
N ARG A 71 3.05 -2.33 4.74
CA ARG A 71 3.19 -3.79 4.70
C ARG A 71 4.53 -4.25 4.14
N GLU A 72 5.09 -3.52 3.18
CA GLU A 72 6.37 -3.84 2.53
C GLU A 72 7.53 -3.62 3.51
N LEU A 73 7.55 -2.49 4.22
CA LEU A 73 8.55 -2.24 5.26
C LEU A 73 8.48 -3.30 6.37
N ARG A 74 7.27 -3.70 6.77
CA ARG A 74 7.07 -4.78 7.74
C ARG A 74 7.63 -6.11 7.25
N ALA A 75 7.44 -6.45 5.97
CA ALA A 75 7.99 -7.67 5.39
C ALA A 75 9.53 -7.67 5.42
N VAL A 76 10.16 -6.54 5.06
CA VAL A 76 11.63 -6.39 5.11
C VAL A 76 12.14 -6.45 6.56
N LEU A 77 11.40 -5.88 7.52
CA LEU A 77 11.69 -6.00 8.95
C LEU A 77 11.64 -7.46 9.47
N GLU A 78 10.85 -8.35 8.87
CA GLU A 78 10.83 -9.78 9.25
C GLU A 78 12.14 -10.48 8.89
N GLU A 79 12.77 -10.09 7.79
CA GLU A 79 14.06 -10.66 7.38
C GLU A 79 15.14 -10.43 8.46
N LEU A 80 15.06 -9.33 9.18
CA LEU A 80 15.91 -9.02 10.33
C LEU A 80 15.71 -10.04 11.47
N GLY A 81 14.46 -10.39 11.76
CA GLY A 81 14.12 -11.42 12.75
C GLY A 81 14.68 -12.79 12.36
N VAL A 82 14.57 -13.16 11.08
CA VAL A 82 15.15 -14.39 10.53
C VAL A 82 16.67 -14.38 10.61
N ALA A 83 17.33 -13.26 10.27
CA ALA A 83 18.78 -13.13 10.35
C ALA A 83 19.29 -13.25 11.80
N GLN A 84 18.59 -12.65 12.75
CA GLN A 84 18.90 -12.75 14.18
C GLN A 84 18.73 -14.19 14.69
N ALA A 85 17.65 -14.88 14.29
CA ALA A 85 17.43 -16.28 14.64
C ALA A 85 18.56 -17.18 14.09
N LYS A 86 19.00 -16.94 12.85
CA LYS A 86 20.15 -17.64 12.25
C LYS A 86 21.45 -17.37 13.00
N LEU A 87 21.67 -16.15 13.51
CA LEU A 87 22.83 -15.82 14.34
C LEU A 87 22.81 -16.58 15.68
N VAL A 88 21.65 -16.66 16.32
CA VAL A 88 21.51 -17.45 17.55
C VAL A 88 21.74 -18.93 17.25
N GLN A 89 21.07 -19.49 16.23
CA GLN A 89 21.23 -20.87 15.80
C GLN A 89 22.69 -21.23 15.47
N ALA A 90 23.43 -20.32 14.84
CA ALA A 90 24.85 -20.52 14.52
C ALA A 90 25.76 -20.60 15.77
N GLY A 91 25.29 -20.09 16.91
CA GLY A 91 25.97 -20.20 18.19
C GLY A 91 25.59 -21.43 19.01
N LEU A 92 24.56 -22.17 18.60
CA LEU A 92 24.16 -23.41 19.26
C LEU A 92 24.92 -24.60 18.67
N LEU A 93 25.12 -25.61 19.51
CA LEU A 93 25.58 -26.90 19.06
C LEU A 93 24.47 -27.57 18.22
N GLU A 94 24.84 -28.27 17.15
CA GLU A 94 23.87 -29.02 16.37
C GLU A 94 23.18 -30.07 17.24
N ASN A 95 21.86 -30.21 17.05
CA ASN A 95 21.07 -31.20 17.77
C ASN A 95 21.61 -32.60 17.44
N PRO A 96 21.83 -33.47 18.45
CA PRO A 96 22.32 -34.81 18.19
C PRO A 96 21.28 -35.62 17.41
N VAL A 97 21.74 -36.48 16.52
CA VAL A 97 20.87 -37.37 15.75
C VAL A 97 20.74 -38.68 16.52
N ILE A 98 19.50 -39.00 16.93
CA ILE A 98 19.15 -40.29 17.52
C ILE A 98 18.54 -41.13 16.40
N ALA A 99 19.15 -42.27 16.07
CA ALA A 99 18.64 -43.20 15.08
C ALA A 99 18.46 -44.57 15.74
N GLY A 100 17.31 -45.20 15.52
CA GLY A 100 17.02 -46.55 15.98
C GLY A 100 16.76 -47.47 14.80
N ASP A 101 17.31 -48.67 14.86
CA ASP A 101 17.07 -49.73 13.89
C ASP A 101 16.40 -50.93 14.57
N LEU A 102 15.47 -51.55 13.87
CA LEU A 102 14.91 -52.85 14.21
C LEU A 102 15.23 -53.82 13.09
N VAL A 103 15.82 -54.95 13.46
CA VAL A 103 16.19 -56.04 12.58
C VAL A 103 15.39 -57.26 13.00
N ASP A 104 14.49 -57.69 12.11
CA ASP A 104 13.77 -58.96 12.25
C ASP A 104 14.62 -60.09 11.64
N SER A 105 15.02 -61.05 12.47
CA SER A 105 15.89 -62.15 12.06
C SER A 105 15.08 -63.29 11.43
N THR A 106 15.27 -63.52 10.13
CA THR A 106 14.56 -64.58 9.37
C THR A 106 15.06 -66.01 9.70
N ARG A 107 16.08 -66.18 10.54
CA ARG A 107 16.72 -67.50 10.82
C ARG A 107 16.72 -67.92 12.30
N GLY A 108 16.08 -67.17 13.19
CA GLY A 108 15.95 -67.54 14.60
C GLY A 108 15.16 -66.51 15.39
N TYR A 109 14.34 -67.00 16.34
CA TYR A 109 13.44 -66.20 17.18
C TYR A 109 14.19 -65.09 17.94
N GLY A 110 14.21 -63.87 17.38
CA GLY A 110 14.82 -62.72 18.02
C GLY A 110 14.57 -61.44 17.24
N LEU A 111 13.77 -60.55 17.83
CA LEU A 111 13.68 -59.15 17.40
C LEU A 111 14.93 -58.44 17.92
N GLY A 112 15.89 -58.15 17.05
CA GLY A 112 17.07 -57.36 17.39
C GLY A 112 16.82 -55.89 17.11
N GLY A 113 17.36 -54.98 17.93
CA GLY A 113 17.30 -53.55 17.63
C GLY A 113 18.41 -52.76 18.33
N GLY A 114 18.86 -51.70 17.68
CA GLY A 114 19.91 -50.80 18.15
C GLY A 114 19.40 -49.37 18.29
N LEU A 115 19.99 -48.60 19.22
CA LEU A 115 19.83 -47.16 19.32
C LEU A 115 21.22 -46.52 19.20
N SER A 116 21.37 -45.59 18.26
CA SER A 116 22.60 -44.83 18.02
C SER A 116 22.38 -43.34 18.28
N LEU A 117 23.36 -42.70 18.92
CA LEU A 117 23.42 -41.27 19.16
C LEU A 117 24.65 -40.71 18.45
N THR A 118 24.45 -39.86 17.46
CA THR A 118 25.55 -39.22 16.71
C THR A 118 25.60 -37.74 17.03
N GLN A 119 26.77 -37.25 17.45
CA GLN A 119 27.03 -35.84 17.68
C GLN A 119 28.23 -35.38 16.85
N SER A 120 28.07 -34.28 16.11
CA SER A 120 29.14 -33.73 15.27
C SER A 120 30.11 -32.90 16.11
N LEU A 121 31.36 -33.35 16.25
CA LEU A 121 32.43 -32.57 16.89
C LEU A 121 32.94 -31.44 15.97
N LEU A 122 32.93 -31.68 14.67
CA LEU A 122 33.31 -30.69 13.67
C LEU A 122 32.37 -29.47 13.71
N SER A 123 31.08 -29.68 13.96
CA SER A 123 30.12 -28.57 14.05
C SER A 123 30.42 -27.68 15.26
N ALA A 124 30.85 -28.25 16.40
CA ALA A 124 31.30 -27.51 17.57
C ALA A 124 32.52 -26.64 17.26
N PHE A 125 33.51 -27.21 16.57
CA PHE A 125 34.73 -26.49 16.17
C PHE A 125 34.43 -25.32 15.20
N LEU A 126 33.42 -25.47 14.34
CA LEU A 126 33.03 -24.46 13.36
C LEU A 126 32.09 -23.38 13.90
N ILE A 127 31.60 -23.47 15.15
CA ILE A 127 30.74 -22.45 15.78
C ILE A 127 31.27 -21.01 15.60
N PRO A 128 32.53 -20.68 15.93
CA PRO A 128 33.02 -19.30 15.78
C PRO A 128 32.97 -18.80 14.32
N ALA A 129 33.28 -19.67 13.35
CA ALA A 129 33.20 -19.33 11.93
C ALA A 129 31.73 -19.13 11.47
N LYS A 130 30.83 -20.03 11.86
CA LYS A 130 29.39 -19.94 11.59
C LYS A 130 28.80 -18.65 12.17
N ARG A 131 29.16 -18.30 13.42
CA ARG A 131 28.73 -17.05 14.07
C ARG A 131 29.22 -15.81 13.34
N ARG A 132 30.49 -15.76 12.90
CA ARG A 132 31.02 -14.62 12.12
C ARG A 132 30.25 -14.40 10.82
N LEU A 133 29.96 -15.48 10.10
CA LEU A 133 29.16 -15.41 8.86
C LEU A 133 27.72 -14.96 9.14
N ALA A 134 27.07 -15.50 10.18
CA ALA A 134 25.72 -15.11 10.55
C ALA A 134 25.65 -13.65 11.03
N GLN A 135 26.69 -13.15 11.70
CA GLN A 135 26.79 -11.74 12.10
C GLN A 135 26.91 -10.82 10.88
N ALA A 136 27.73 -11.19 9.90
CA ALA A 136 27.84 -10.42 8.65
C ALA A 136 26.50 -10.35 7.91
N ARG A 137 25.74 -11.46 7.88
CA ARG A 137 24.39 -11.50 7.31
C ARG A 137 23.38 -10.63 8.08
N LEU A 138 23.46 -10.61 9.41
CA LEU A 138 22.63 -9.72 10.23
C LEU A 138 22.95 -8.25 9.94
N ASN A 139 24.22 -7.88 9.88
CA ASN A 139 24.65 -6.52 9.55
C ASN A 139 24.14 -6.09 8.16
N HIS A 140 24.19 -7.00 7.17
CA HIS A 140 23.60 -6.76 5.85
C HIS A 140 22.09 -6.50 5.95
N ALA A 141 21.34 -7.33 6.69
CA ALA A 141 19.91 -7.14 6.89
C ALA A 141 19.57 -5.78 7.55
N ILE A 142 20.36 -5.34 8.54
CA ILE A 142 20.19 -4.01 9.17
C ILE A 142 20.31 -2.90 8.12
N VAL A 143 21.33 -2.94 7.26
CA VAL A 143 21.52 -1.94 6.21
C VAL A 143 20.40 -1.98 5.18
N THR A 144 19.96 -3.17 4.77
CA THR A 144 18.84 -3.35 3.83
C THR A 144 17.55 -2.76 4.37
N VAL A 145 17.20 -3.03 5.63
CA VAL A 145 16.02 -2.48 6.28
C VAL A 145 16.12 -0.95 6.40
N GLY A 146 17.29 -0.43 6.81
CA GLY A 146 17.52 1.01 6.89
C GLY A 146 17.36 1.71 5.54
N GLN A 147 17.87 1.11 4.46
CA GLN A 147 17.67 1.62 3.10
C GLN A 147 16.18 1.60 2.70
N ALA A 148 15.46 0.52 2.97
CA ALA A 148 14.03 0.42 2.68
C ALA A 148 13.21 1.50 3.42
N ALA A 149 13.54 1.76 4.69
CA ALA A 149 12.93 2.84 5.46
C ALA A 149 13.25 4.22 4.85
N LEU A 150 14.47 4.48 4.40
CA LEU A 150 14.83 5.75 3.77
C LEU A 150 14.11 5.97 2.43
N ILE A 151 13.99 4.91 1.62
CA ILE A 151 13.25 4.94 0.36
C ILE A 151 11.77 5.23 0.62
N LEU A 152 11.15 4.53 1.58
CA LEU A 152 9.77 4.79 1.98
C LEU A 152 9.60 6.24 2.46
N ALA A 153 10.55 6.75 3.26
CA ALA A 153 10.49 8.12 3.75
C ALA A 153 10.49 9.14 2.61
N ARG A 154 11.39 8.97 1.64
CA ARG A 154 11.44 9.78 0.43
C ARG A 154 10.12 9.70 -0.34
N ASP A 155 9.62 8.50 -0.59
CA ASP A 155 8.44 8.28 -1.42
C ASP A 155 7.18 8.90 -0.81
N VAL A 156 7.03 8.79 0.52
CA VAL A 156 5.93 9.45 1.25
C VAL A 156 6.06 10.97 1.17
N LYS A 157 7.26 11.53 1.36
CA LYS A 157 7.47 12.99 1.27
C LYS A 157 7.14 13.51 -0.12
N VAL A 158 7.57 12.82 -1.17
CA VAL A 158 7.28 13.17 -2.57
C VAL A 158 5.79 13.05 -2.87
N ALA A 159 5.16 11.92 -2.51
CA ALA A 159 3.73 11.70 -2.74
C ALA A 159 2.85 12.72 -1.98
N PHE A 160 3.24 13.11 -0.77
CA PHE A 160 2.54 14.13 0.00
C PHE A 160 2.55 15.49 -0.71
N VAL A 161 3.71 15.94 -1.16
CA VAL A 161 3.83 17.21 -1.91
C VAL A 161 3.08 17.16 -3.23
N ARG A 162 3.12 16.03 -3.95
CA ARG A 162 2.35 15.85 -5.19
C ARG A 162 0.85 15.90 -4.96
N THR A 163 0.37 15.24 -3.90
CA THR A 163 -1.05 15.27 -3.52
C THR A 163 -1.48 16.70 -3.19
N GLN A 164 -0.70 17.42 -2.39
CA GLN A 164 -0.99 18.82 -2.05
C GLN A 164 -0.99 19.73 -3.29
N ALA A 165 -0.03 19.54 -4.21
CA ALA A 165 0.03 20.29 -5.45
C ALA A 165 -1.18 19.98 -6.36
N ALA A 166 -1.59 18.71 -6.45
CA ALA A 166 -2.78 18.32 -7.22
C ALA A 166 -4.07 18.90 -6.63
N GLU A 167 -4.22 18.93 -5.30
CA GLU A 167 -5.34 19.58 -4.62
C GLU A 167 -5.36 21.10 -4.87
N GLN A 168 -4.21 21.77 -4.85
CA GLN A 168 -4.11 23.20 -5.19
C GLN A 168 -4.46 23.49 -6.66
N MET A 169 -4.00 22.65 -7.59
CA MET A 169 -4.33 22.76 -9.00
C MET A 169 -5.83 22.54 -9.24
N LEU A 170 -6.44 21.61 -8.52
CA LEU A 170 -7.88 21.38 -8.59
C LEU A 170 -8.67 22.62 -8.15
N GLU A 171 -8.30 23.28 -7.05
CA GLU A 171 -8.94 24.54 -6.64
C GLU A 171 -8.78 25.65 -7.69
N LEU A 172 -7.60 25.75 -8.31
CA LEU A 172 -7.37 26.70 -9.40
C LEU A 172 -8.31 26.43 -10.59
N TYR A 173 -8.41 25.18 -11.03
CA TYR A 173 -9.26 24.81 -12.17
C TYR A 173 -10.75 24.93 -11.85
N ARG A 174 -11.16 24.70 -10.61
CA ARG A 174 -12.53 25.01 -10.15
C ARG A 174 -12.85 26.49 -10.32
N GLY A 175 -11.95 27.37 -9.87
CA GLY A 175 -12.10 28.81 -10.08
C GLY A 175 -12.13 29.22 -11.56
N ARG A 176 -11.30 28.59 -12.41
CA ARG A 176 -11.31 28.85 -13.86
C ARG A 176 -12.60 28.40 -14.52
N ALA A 177 -13.15 27.24 -14.16
CA ALA A 177 -14.43 26.76 -14.67
C ALA A 177 -15.57 27.70 -14.25
N GLN A 178 -15.62 28.10 -12.97
CA GLN A 178 -16.62 29.06 -12.48
C GLN A 178 -16.54 30.41 -13.21
N ALA A 179 -15.34 30.94 -13.43
CA ALA A 179 -15.16 32.18 -14.18
C ALA A 179 -15.61 32.05 -15.64
N ALA A 180 -15.32 30.92 -16.29
CA ALA A 180 -15.77 30.65 -17.65
C ALA A 180 -17.29 30.50 -17.75
N GLU A 181 -17.95 29.92 -16.74
CA GLU A 181 -19.42 29.83 -16.65
C GLU A 181 -20.04 31.22 -16.57
N VAL A 182 -19.54 32.08 -15.68
CA VAL A 182 -20.00 33.47 -15.55
C VAL A 182 -19.76 34.26 -16.84
N ALA A 183 -18.62 34.08 -17.49
CA ALA A 183 -18.31 34.74 -18.76
C ALA A 183 -19.25 34.31 -19.89
N HIS A 184 -19.56 33.01 -19.97
CA HIS A 184 -20.51 32.49 -20.95
C HIS A 184 -21.93 33.02 -20.70
N GLU A 185 -22.38 33.06 -19.44
CA GLU A 185 -23.69 33.65 -19.09
C GLU A 185 -23.76 35.14 -19.43
N LEU A 186 -22.70 35.90 -19.14
CA LEU A 186 -22.61 37.32 -19.51
C LEU A 186 -22.64 37.51 -21.03
N ALA A 187 -21.91 36.68 -21.78
CA ALA A 187 -21.94 36.71 -23.24
C ALA A 187 -23.35 36.43 -23.78
N GLN A 188 -24.06 35.46 -23.22
CA GLN A 188 -25.45 35.18 -23.59
C GLN A 188 -26.35 36.42 -23.39
N ARG A 189 -26.26 37.08 -22.23
CA ARG A 189 -27.06 38.29 -21.97
C ARG A 189 -26.69 39.46 -22.90
N GLN A 190 -25.42 39.59 -23.26
CA GLN A 190 -24.99 40.59 -24.23
C GLN A 190 -25.48 40.29 -25.65
N LEU A 191 -25.53 39.01 -26.04
CA LEU A 191 -26.11 38.58 -27.31
C LEU A 191 -27.61 38.90 -27.35
N ASP A 192 -28.34 38.59 -26.27
CA ASP A 192 -29.77 38.87 -26.13
C ASP A 192 -30.06 40.39 -26.19
N ALA A 193 -29.14 41.22 -25.69
CA ALA A 193 -29.18 42.67 -25.80
C ALA A 193 -28.71 43.22 -27.16
N GLY A 194 -28.21 42.37 -28.06
CA GLY A 194 -27.68 42.77 -29.37
C GLY A 194 -26.30 43.43 -29.34
N ASN A 195 -25.56 43.33 -28.23
CA ASN A 195 -24.26 43.98 -28.03
C ASN A 195 -23.07 43.19 -28.60
N ILE A 196 -23.22 41.87 -28.83
CA ILE A 196 -22.16 41.01 -29.39
C ILE A 196 -22.68 40.14 -30.54
N ASN A 197 -21.77 39.64 -31.37
CA ASN A 197 -22.09 38.72 -32.48
C ASN A 197 -22.34 37.30 -31.93
N PRO A 198 -23.27 36.50 -32.53
CA PRO A 198 -23.36 35.06 -32.29
C PRO A 198 -22.02 34.32 -32.29
N LEU A 199 -21.07 34.69 -33.17
CA LEU A 199 -19.73 34.09 -33.17
C LEU A 199 -18.99 34.27 -31.84
N ASP A 200 -19.06 35.46 -31.25
CA ASP A 200 -18.39 35.77 -29.98
C ASP A 200 -19.01 34.93 -28.84
N GLN A 201 -20.33 34.78 -28.82
CA GLN A 201 -21.02 33.91 -27.86
C GLN A 201 -20.57 32.44 -27.96
N GLN A 202 -20.34 31.94 -29.18
CA GLN A 202 -19.82 30.58 -29.39
C GLN A 202 -18.38 30.43 -28.93
N LEU A 203 -17.54 31.47 -29.05
CA LEU A 203 -16.18 31.46 -28.50
C LEU A 203 -16.20 31.34 -26.97
N PHE A 204 -17.12 32.03 -26.28
CA PHE A 204 -17.29 31.86 -24.84
C PHE A 204 -17.83 30.48 -24.46
N ALA A 205 -18.75 29.90 -25.26
CA ALA A 205 -19.21 28.53 -25.07
C ALA A 205 -18.07 27.51 -25.19
N ALA A 206 -17.23 27.65 -26.22
CA ALA A 206 -16.05 26.79 -26.41
C ALA A 206 -15.02 26.96 -25.28
N ALA A 207 -14.84 28.18 -24.76
CA ALA A 207 -13.97 28.43 -23.61
C ALA A 207 -14.48 27.75 -22.34
N LEU A 208 -15.80 27.74 -22.12
CA LEU A 208 -16.43 27.02 -21.02
C LEU A 208 -16.23 25.50 -21.14
N ASP A 209 -16.50 24.93 -22.31
CA ASP A 209 -16.32 23.49 -22.53
C ASP A 209 -14.87 23.06 -22.29
N ARG A 210 -13.90 23.88 -22.72
CA ARG A 210 -12.49 23.64 -22.42
C ARG A 210 -12.18 23.70 -20.92
N ALA A 211 -12.69 24.70 -20.21
CA ALA A 211 -12.48 24.82 -18.77
C ALA A 211 -13.06 23.62 -18.00
N ARG A 212 -14.18 23.05 -18.47
CA ARG A 212 -14.79 21.83 -17.91
C ARG A 212 -13.92 20.59 -18.11
N ILE A 213 -13.31 20.43 -19.28
CA ILE A 213 -12.36 19.33 -19.55
C ILE A 213 -11.14 19.47 -18.63
N GLU A 214 -10.55 20.67 -18.56
CA GLU A 214 -9.38 20.93 -17.70
C GLU A 214 -9.69 20.68 -16.21
N LEU A 215 -10.90 20.99 -15.75
CA LEU A 215 -11.38 20.65 -14.41
C LEU A 215 -11.49 19.13 -14.20
N ALA A 216 -12.10 18.41 -15.14
CA ALA A 216 -12.23 16.95 -15.05
C ALA A 216 -10.86 16.26 -15.00
N ASP A 217 -9.89 16.73 -15.78
CA ASP A 217 -8.51 16.24 -15.77
C ASP A 217 -7.84 16.51 -14.41
N ALA A 218 -8.04 17.70 -13.83
CA ALA A 218 -7.51 18.05 -12.51
C ALA A 218 -8.13 17.21 -11.38
N GLU A 219 -9.43 16.91 -11.46
CA GLU A 219 -10.11 16.01 -10.52
C GLU A 219 -9.52 14.61 -10.56
N LEU A 220 -9.31 14.06 -11.76
CA LEU A 220 -8.68 12.76 -11.93
C LEU A 220 -7.25 12.75 -11.37
N ALA A 221 -6.45 13.77 -11.67
CA ALA A 221 -5.07 13.88 -11.17
C ALA A 221 -5.02 13.92 -9.63
N ALA A 222 -5.91 14.68 -8.98
CA ALA A 222 -6.00 14.74 -7.53
C ALA A 222 -6.40 13.38 -6.91
N LEU A 223 -7.33 12.66 -7.54
CA LEU A 223 -7.72 11.32 -7.11
C LEU A 223 -6.54 10.32 -7.20
N VAL A 224 -5.83 10.31 -8.33
CA VAL A 224 -4.70 9.39 -8.55
C VAL A 224 -3.57 9.63 -7.54
N GLU A 225 -3.18 10.89 -7.30
CA GLU A 225 -2.12 11.20 -6.33
C GLU A 225 -2.54 10.87 -4.89
N ARG A 226 -3.82 11.11 -4.54
CA ARG A 226 -4.36 10.74 -3.23
C ARG A 226 -4.39 9.23 -3.01
N GLU A 227 -4.74 8.45 -4.04
CA GLU A 227 -4.66 6.98 -3.99
C GLU A 227 -3.22 6.50 -3.85
N ALA A 228 -2.27 7.11 -4.59
CA ALA A 228 -0.86 6.80 -4.49
C ALA A 228 -0.32 7.01 -3.07
N LEU A 229 -0.66 8.13 -2.43
CA LEU A 229 -0.33 8.40 -1.03
C LEU A 229 -0.99 7.37 -0.10
N THR A 230 -2.29 7.12 -0.24
CA THR A 230 -3.05 6.17 0.59
C THR A 230 -2.44 4.76 0.56
N ARG A 231 -1.94 4.34 -0.60
CA ARG A 231 -1.23 3.05 -0.76
C ARG A 231 0.08 3.02 0.01
N LEU A 232 0.88 4.09 -0.05
CA LEU A 232 2.15 4.18 0.70
C LEU A 232 1.92 4.20 2.22
N LEU A 233 0.84 4.86 2.69
CA LEU A 233 0.43 4.87 4.09
C LEU A 233 -0.11 3.50 4.57
N GLY A 234 -0.38 2.56 3.66
CA GLY A 234 -0.97 1.26 3.97
C GLY A 234 -2.41 1.34 4.49
N LEU A 235 -3.12 2.45 4.23
CA LEU A 235 -4.47 2.69 4.76
C LEU A 235 -5.58 2.03 3.93
N TRP A 236 -5.24 1.39 2.81
CA TRP A 236 -6.19 0.81 1.85
C TRP A 236 -7.15 -0.24 2.44
N GLU A 237 -6.79 -0.92 3.54
CA GLU A 237 -7.67 -1.87 4.22
C GLU A 237 -8.71 -1.17 5.13
N ARG A 238 -8.47 0.09 5.51
CA ARG A 238 -9.37 0.92 6.34
C ARG A 238 -10.28 1.81 5.49
N THR A 239 -9.80 2.29 4.35
CA THR A 239 -10.55 3.16 3.42
C THR A 239 -11.36 2.38 2.40
N SER A 240 -11.91 1.21 2.75
CA SER A 240 -13.05 0.65 2.01
C SER A 240 -14.37 1.08 2.68
N PRO A 241 -14.89 2.31 2.48
CA PRO A 241 -16.31 2.51 2.58
C PRO A 241 -16.92 1.88 1.32
N GLY A 242 -17.12 0.56 1.35
CA GLY A 242 -17.79 -0.15 0.27
C GLY A 242 -17.13 -1.45 -0.16
N SER A 243 -17.24 -2.47 0.67
CA SER A 243 -17.63 -3.78 0.15
C SER A 243 -19.07 -3.68 -0.40
N SER A 244 -19.28 -2.92 -1.47
CA SER A 244 -20.54 -2.88 -2.17
C SER A 244 -20.27 -2.89 -3.67
N ARG A 245 -20.51 -4.08 -4.22
CA ARG A 245 -20.72 -4.39 -5.64
C ARG A 245 -19.54 -4.05 -6.55
N ALA A 246 -18.89 -5.12 -6.99
CA ALA A 246 -18.95 -5.52 -8.39
C ALA A 246 -19.76 -4.55 -9.26
N ARG A 247 -19.14 -3.45 -9.69
CA ARG A 247 -19.54 -2.76 -10.90
C ARG A 247 -18.72 -3.37 -12.01
N SER A 248 -19.22 -4.51 -12.47
CA SER A 248 -19.13 -4.89 -13.87
C SER A 248 -19.39 -3.65 -14.74
N ARG A 249 -18.37 -3.19 -15.45
CA ARG A 249 -18.53 -2.62 -16.79
C ARG A 249 -17.59 -3.43 -17.68
N THR A 250 -18.03 -4.64 -18.05
CA THR A 250 -18.73 -4.96 -19.30
C THR A 250 -17.79 -4.82 -20.51
N PRO A 251 -17.63 -5.85 -21.35
CA PRO A 251 -16.76 -5.77 -22.51
C PRO A 251 -17.25 -4.68 -23.46
N CYS A 252 -16.32 -3.97 -24.08
CA CYS A 252 -16.57 -3.14 -25.25
C CYS A 252 -17.36 -3.95 -26.28
N GLN A 253 -18.67 -3.73 -26.39
CA GLN A 253 -19.39 -4.04 -27.60
C GLN A 253 -19.11 -2.93 -28.59
N THR A 254 -18.17 -3.18 -29.48
CA THR A 254 -18.07 -2.47 -30.74
C THR A 254 -19.31 -2.78 -31.58
N ARG A 255 -20.00 -1.73 -32.03
CA ARG A 255 -20.67 -1.73 -33.33
C ARG A 255 -20.51 -0.33 -33.89
N PRO A 256 -20.19 -0.19 -35.19
CA PRO A 256 -21.22 -0.41 -36.20
C PRO A 256 -20.70 -0.98 -37.54
N SER A 257 -21.61 -1.04 -38.54
CA SER A 257 -21.47 -1.45 -39.96
C SER A 257 -21.91 -2.90 -40.20
N SER A 258 -22.84 -3.25 -41.09
CA SER A 258 -23.55 -2.55 -42.17
C SER A 258 -24.79 -3.36 -42.58
N ALA A 259 -25.55 -2.81 -43.54
CA ALA A 259 -26.51 -3.47 -44.44
C ALA A 259 -28.00 -3.49 -44.02
N GLY A 260 -28.83 -2.91 -44.89
CA GLY A 260 -30.27 -3.15 -44.91
C GLY A 260 -31.11 -1.92 -45.25
N TRP A 261 -31.06 -1.46 -46.50
CA TRP A 261 -32.14 -0.66 -47.07
C TRP A 261 -33.46 -1.41 -46.98
N SER A 262 -34.53 -0.77 -46.49
CA SER A 262 -35.87 -1.02 -47.02
C SER A 262 -36.75 0.21 -46.84
N SER A 263 -37.37 0.53 -47.96
CA SER A 263 -38.24 1.65 -48.26
C SER A 263 -39.64 1.57 -47.63
N LYS A 264 -40.32 2.72 -47.71
CA LYS A 264 -41.78 2.98 -47.75
C LYS A 264 -42.49 3.28 -46.44
N GLY A 265 -43.08 4.49 -46.42
CA GLY A 265 -44.41 4.72 -45.87
C GLY A 265 -44.51 5.82 -44.80
N SER A 266 -44.63 7.08 -45.22
CA SER A 266 -45.53 8.04 -44.56
C SER A 266 -46.95 7.82 -45.17
N PRO A 267 -48.09 8.11 -44.50
CA PRO A 267 -48.37 9.45 -43.96
C PRO A 267 -49.28 9.58 -42.71
N THR A 268 -49.21 10.79 -42.14
CA THR A 268 -50.27 11.62 -41.51
C THR A 268 -50.98 11.23 -40.20
N ASP A 269 -51.04 12.28 -39.36
CA ASP A 269 -52.14 12.72 -38.49
C ASP A 269 -52.37 12.09 -37.10
N SER A 270 -52.02 12.89 -36.08
CA SER A 270 -53.00 13.66 -35.26
C SER A 270 -52.72 13.65 -33.74
N ILE A 271 -52.90 14.84 -33.16
CA ILE A 271 -53.32 15.14 -31.77
C ILE A 271 -52.23 15.21 -30.66
N SER A 272 -52.16 16.42 -30.09
CA SER A 272 -51.46 16.90 -28.89
C SER A 272 -52.29 16.64 -27.60
N PRO A 273 -51.98 17.26 -26.44
CA PRO A 273 -50.80 17.19 -25.57
C PRO A 273 -51.20 16.81 -24.10
N ARG A 274 -50.23 16.83 -23.15
CA ARG A 274 -50.30 16.79 -21.64
C ARG A 274 -49.45 15.62 -21.10
N ARG A 275 -48.67 15.65 -20.01
CA ARG A 275 -48.46 16.47 -18.79
C ARG A 275 -47.03 16.10 -18.30
N ALA A 276 -46.16 17.03 -17.92
CA ALA A 276 -45.98 17.58 -16.57
C ALA A 276 -45.61 16.56 -15.48
N TRP A 277 -44.34 16.54 -15.03
CA TRP A 277 -43.82 16.26 -13.66
C TRP A 277 -42.41 16.90 -13.61
N ARG A 278 -42.22 18.05 -12.95
CA ARG A 278 -41.81 18.23 -11.54
C ARG A 278 -40.55 17.47 -11.17
#